data_AF-M9LUN5-F1
#
_entry.id   AF-M9LUN5-F1
#
_cell.length_a   1.000
_cell.length_b   1.000
_cell.length_c   1.000
_cell.angle_alpha   90.00
_cell.angle_beta   90.00
_cell.angle_gamma   90.00
#
_symmetry.space_group_name_H-M   'P 1'
#
loop_
_entity.id
_entity.type
_entity.pdbx_description
1 polymer ?
#
loop_
_entity_poly.entity_id
_entity_poly.type
_entity_poly.pdbx_seq_one_letter_code
_entity_poly.pdbx_strand_id
1 'polypeptide(L)'
;MSAADEGTPNVAFQNEAKYPGQTTEFRGPADPDPIEAHRPRATIFQSIENPYALQEALTKLEAGLDEVISLFQAEKNTLAREGGFTKGKQGIELFESWKQELERIKAGQE
;
A
#
# COMPACT_ATOMS: atom_id res chain seq x y z
N MET A 1 40.81 -31.29 -30.48
CA MET A 1 40.82 -30.70 -31.83
C MET A 1 39.39 -30.28 -32.11
N SER A 2 38.95 -29.10 -31.65
CA SER A 2 39.12 -27.76 -32.25
C SER A 2 38.29 -27.58 -33.53
N ALA A 3 37.22 -26.78 -33.44
CA ALA A 3 36.96 -25.62 -34.30
C ALA A 3 35.67 -24.91 -33.85
N ALA A 4 35.82 -23.64 -33.47
CA ALA A 4 34.76 -22.64 -33.42
C ALA A 4 34.62 -22.01 -34.82
N ASP A 5 33.41 -21.56 -35.18
CA ASP A 5 33.12 -20.59 -36.25
C ASP A 5 31.65 -20.15 -36.06
N GLU A 6 31.35 -19.09 -35.28
CA GLU A 6 31.19 -17.69 -35.72
C GLU A 6 30.33 -17.49 -36.97
N GLY A 7 29.14 -16.89 -36.79
CA GLY A 7 28.32 -16.47 -37.92
C GLY A 7 26.87 -16.13 -37.55
N THR A 8 26.64 -15.10 -36.74
CA THR A 8 25.34 -14.43 -36.66
C THR A 8 25.20 -13.47 -37.84
N PRO A 9 24.25 -13.65 -38.79
CA PRO A 9 23.97 -12.60 -39.76
C PRO A 9 22.98 -11.60 -39.19
N ASN A 10 23.46 -10.36 -39.12
CA ASN A 10 22.79 -9.15 -38.73
C ASN A 10 21.80 -8.69 -39.83
N VAL A 11 20.55 -8.43 -39.43
CA VAL A 11 19.60 -7.43 -39.96
C VAL A 11 19.31 -7.37 -41.47
N ALA A 12 18.05 -7.67 -41.83
CA ALA A 12 17.36 -7.03 -42.94
C ALA A 12 15.95 -6.63 -42.50
N PHE A 13 15.79 -5.38 -42.03
CA PHE A 13 14.49 -4.72 -41.94
C PHE A 13 14.00 -4.44 -43.37
N GLN A 14 13.15 -5.31 -43.90
CA GLN A 14 12.34 -4.97 -45.07
C GLN A 14 11.02 -4.38 -44.57
N ASN A 15 11.02 -3.07 -44.32
CA ASN A 15 9.78 -2.30 -44.17
C ASN A 15 9.25 -2.01 -45.59
N GLU A 16 8.47 -2.93 -46.14
CA GLU A 16 7.66 -2.67 -47.33
C GLU A 16 6.55 -1.68 -46.97
N ALA A 17 6.71 -0.43 -47.38
CA ALA A 17 5.70 0.60 -47.26
C ALA A 17 4.54 0.35 -48.24
N LYS A 18 3.30 0.29 -47.75
CA LYS A 18 2.12 0.55 -48.61
C LYS A 18 0.82 0.92 -47.86
N TYR A 19 0.74 2.14 -47.34
CA TYR A 19 -0.53 2.87 -47.26
C TYR A 19 -0.29 4.37 -47.54
N PRO A 20 -0.78 4.93 -48.66
CA PRO A 20 -0.65 6.35 -48.92
C PRO A 20 -1.79 7.07 -48.19
N GLY A 21 -1.46 7.93 -47.21
CA GLY A 21 -2.51 8.79 -46.64
C GLY A 21 -2.22 9.51 -45.33
N GLN A 22 -1.12 9.22 -44.61
CA GLN A 22 -0.88 9.91 -43.35
C GLN A 22 0.13 11.04 -43.52
N THR A 23 -0.39 12.25 -43.72
CA THR A 23 0.35 13.50 -43.67
C THR A 23 1.10 13.59 -42.34
N THR A 24 2.44 13.59 -42.43
CA THR A 24 3.34 13.84 -41.31
C THR A 24 3.23 15.31 -40.89
N GLU A 25 2.41 15.61 -39.89
CA GLU A 25 2.55 16.88 -39.17
C GLU A 25 3.70 16.73 -38.16
N PHE A 26 4.85 17.28 -38.55
CA PHE A 26 6.02 17.42 -37.70
C PHE A 26 5.71 18.51 -36.64
N ARG A 27 5.23 18.11 -35.47
CA ARG A 27 5.26 18.93 -34.26
C ARG A 27 6.19 18.23 -33.26
N GLY A 28 7.22 18.97 -32.82
CA GLY A 28 8.19 18.54 -31.83
C GLY A 28 7.56 18.07 -30.51
N PRO A 29 8.40 17.57 -29.59
CA PRO A 29 8.07 16.50 -28.66
C PRO A 29 6.95 16.91 -27.71
N ALA A 30 5.79 16.28 -27.86
CA ALA A 30 4.88 16.09 -26.75
C ALA A 30 5.28 14.77 -26.09
N ASP A 31 6.34 14.80 -25.29
CA ASP A 31 6.49 13.80 -24.23
C ASP A 31 5.28 14.03 -23.30
N PRO A 32 4.31 13.11 -23.22
CA PRO A 32 3.36 13.16 -22.14
C PRO A 32 4.17 13.01 -20.86
N ASP A 33 3.79 13.78 -19.84
CA ASP A 33 4.28 13.67 -18.47
C ASP A 33 4.81 12.27 -18.15
N PRO A 34 5.93 12.10 -17.43
CA PRO A 34 6.09 10.88 -16.70
C PRO A 34 4.85 10.79 -15.83
N ILE A 35 3.91 9.91 -16.23
CA ILE A 35 3.04 9.26 -15.27
C ILE A 35 4.07 8.75 -14.28
N GLU A 36 4.23 9.46 -13.16
CA GLU A 36 4.81 8.91 -11.96
C GLU A 36 3.91 7.72 -11.71
N ALA A 37 4.32 6.59 -12.31
CA ALA A 37 3.79 5.28 -12.07
C ALA A 37 3.80 5.23 -10.57
N HIS A 38 2.60 5.31 -9.99
CA HIS A 38 2.38 5.45 -8.57
C HIS A 38 3.31 4.43 -7.95
N ARG A 39 4.46 4.86 -7.41
CA ARG A 39 5.35 3.93 -6.74
C ARG A 39 4.45 3.33 -5.69
N PRO A 40 4.20 2.02 -5.71
CA PRO A 40 3.36 1.42 -4.69
C PRO A 40 3.97 1.87 -3.38
N ARG A 41 3.20 2.69 -2.64
CA ARG A 41 3.64 3.37 -1.43
C ARG A 41 4.26 2.27 -0.57
N ALA A 42 5.57 2.33 -0.35
CA ALA A 42 6.27 1.23 0.28
C ALA A 42 5.71 1.09 1.70
N THR A 43 4.90 0.07 1.92
CA THR A 43 4.25 -0.13 3.22
C THR A 43 5.24 -0.76 4.19
N ILE A 44 5.00 -0.63 5.50
CA ILE A 44 5.82 -1.34 6.50
C ILE A 44 5.89 -2.85 6.29
N PHE A 45 4.90 -3.45 5.61
CA PHE A 45 4.90 -4.86 5.25
C PHE A 45 6.01 -5.23 4.26
N GLN A 46 6.46 -4.29 3.43
CA GLN A 46 7.60 -4.48 2.53
C GLN A 46 8.95 -4.30 3.23
N SER A 47 8.95 -3.76 4.46
CA SER A 47 10.16 -3.45 5.23
C SER A 47 10.62 -4.61 6.13
N ILE A 48 9.92 -5.75 6.09
CA ILE A 48 10.20 -6.91 6.93
C ILE A 48 10.26 -8.21 6.12
N GLU A 49 10.98 -9.20 6.64
CA GLU A 49 11.19 -10.49 5.97
C GLU A 49 9.91 -11.34 5.90
N ASN A 50 9.03 -11.23 6.91
CA ASN A 50 7.78 -11.98 6.98
C ASN A 50 6.56 -11.06 7.14
N PRO A 51 5.94 -10.58 6.03
CA PRO A 51 4.77 -9.70 6.09
C PRO A 51 3.55 -10.33 6.77
N TYR A 52 3.40 -11.66 6.68
CA TYR A 52 2.30 -12.37 7.31
C TYR A 52 2.40 -12.38 8.84
N ALA A 53 3.61 -12.50 9.39
CA ALA A 53 3.82 -12.43 10.83
C ALA A 53 3.44 -11.05 11.39
N LEU A 54 3.73 -9.97 10.65
CA LEU A 54 3.29 -8.63 11.03
C LEU A 54 1.78 -8.47 10.91
N GLN A 55 1.16 -9.00 9.85
CA GLN A 55 -0.30 -8.97 9.72
C GLN A 55 -0.98 -9.69 10.89
N GLU A 56 -0.45 -10.84 11.30
CA GLU A 56 -0.95 -11.59 12.46
C GLU A 56 -0.75 -10.81 13.76
N ALA A 57 0.42 -10.20 13.97
CA ALA A 57 0.70 -9.38 15.13
C ALA A 57 -0.23 -8.15 15.21
N LEU A 58 -0.48 -7.47 14.09
CA LEU A 58 -1.41 -6.34 14.01
C LEU A 58 -2.85 -6.79 14.29
N THR A 59 -3.26 -7.96 13.78
CA THR A 59 -4.59 -8.52 14.06
C THR A 59 -4.75 -8.85 15.55
N LYS A 60 -3.72 -9.41 16.20
CA LYS A 60 -3.73 -9.66 17.65
C LYS A 60 -3.76 -8.36 18.45
N LEU A 61 -3.06 -7.32 18.00
CA LEU A 61 -3.08 -6.01 18.62
C LEU A 61 -4.48 -5.37 18.53
N GLU A 62 -5.14 -5.44 17.37
CA GLU A 62 -6.53 -4.99 17.21
C GLU A 62 -7.48 -5.70 18.18
N ALA A 63 -7.37 -7.03 18.29
CA ALA A 63 -8.17 -7.81 19.24
C ALA A 63 -7.93 -7.38 20.70
N GLY A 64 -6.67 -7.14 21.08
CA GLY A 64 -6.33 -6.64 22.41
C GLY A 64 -6.89 -5.24 22.68
N LEU A 65 -6.91 -4.34 21.68
CA LEU A 65 -7.55 -3.03 21.81
C LEU A 65 -9.06 -3.15 22.01
N ASP A 66 -9.71 -4.07 21.28
CA ASP A 66 -11.14 -4.34 21.46
C ASP A 66 -11.48 -4.86 22.86
N GLU A 67 -10.65 -5.73 23.43
CA GLU A 67 -10.80 -6.19 24.81
C GLU A 67 -10.68 -5.02 25.80
N VAL A 68 -9.67 -4.16 25.67
CA VAL A 68 -9.49 -2.98 26.54
C VAL A 68 -10.67 -2.03 26.44
N ILE A 69 -11.12 -1.70 25.22
CA ILE A 69 -12.29 -0.84 25.00
C ILE A 69 -13.53 -1.45 25.64
N SER A 70 -13.73 -2.76 25.49
CA SER A 70 -14.88 -3.47 26.08
C SER A 70 -14.89 -3.40 27.60
N LEU A 71 -13.73 -3.47 28.26
CA LEU A 71 -13.61 -3.29 29.71
C LEU A 71 -14.08 -1.89 30.14
N PHE A 72 -13.60 -0.84 29.47
CA PHE A 72 -14.05 0.53 29.75
C PHE A 72 -15.55 0.71 29.47
N GLN A 73 -16.07 0.13 28.38
CA GLN A 73 -17.49 0.21 28.07
C GLN A 73 -18.37 -0.52 29.11
N ALA A 74 -17.91 -1.65 29.63
CA ALA A 74 -18.60 -2.35 30.72
C ALA A 74 -18.61 -1.49 32.00
N GLU A 75 -17.47 -0.90 32.37
CA GLU A 75 -17.37 0.00 33.52
C GLU A 75 -18.19 1.28 33.35
N LYS A 76 -18.28 1.83 32.13
CA LYS A 76 -19.14 2.98 31.81
C LYS A 76 -20.57 2.74 32.24
N ASN A 77 -21.11 1.56 31.95
CA ASN A 77 -22.51 1.25 32.27
C ASN A 77 -22.77 1.25 33.79
N THR A 78 -21.73 0.97 34.58
CA THR A 78 -21.75 0.97 36.04
C THR A 78 -21.50 2.37 36.60
N LEU A 79 -20.40 3.02 36.20
CA LEU A 79 -19.90 4.27 36.76
C LEU A 79 -20.52 5.54 36.17
N ALA A 80 -21.10 5.49 34.96
CA ALA A 80 -21.78 6.65 34.38
C ALA A 80 -23.06 7.02 35.15
N ARG A 81 -23.63 6.07 35.91
CA ARG A 81 -24.72 6.34 36.86
C ARG A 81 -24.28 7.22 38.04
N GLU A 82 -22.97 7.22 38.32
CA GLU A 82 -22.36 7.92 39.46
C GLU A 82 -21.59 9.20 39.03
N GLY A 83 -21.61 9.55 37.74
CA GLY A 83 -20.99 10.76 37.21
C GLY A 83 -19.45 10.74 37.11
N GLY A 84 -18.78 9.65 37.51
CA GLY A 84 -17.31 9.57 37.61
C GLY A 84 -16.55 9.12 36.36
N PHE A 85 -17.22 8.85 35.23
CA PHE A 85 -16.63 8.10 34.12
C PHE A 85 -15.82 8.92 33.10
N THR A 86 -15.42 10.16 33.40
CA THR A 86 -14.75 11.05 32.43
C THR A 86 -13.42 10.48 31.90
N LYS A 87 -12.59 9.93 32.79
CA LYS A 87 -11.31 9.33 32.39
C LYS A 87 -11.48 8.06 31.56
N GLY A 88 -12.51 7.27 31.84
CA GLY A 88 -12.85 6.10 31.03
C GLY A 88 -13.28 6.46 29.60
N LYS A 89 -14.01 7.56 29.42
CA LYS A 89 -14.32 8.08 28.07
C LYS A 89 -13.07 8.49 27.30
N GLN A 90 -12.16 9.23 27.95
CA GLN A 90 -10.88 9.61 27.34
C GLN A 90 -10.04 8.39 26.96
N GLY A 91 -10.06 7.33 27.79
CA GLY A 91 -9.42 6.06 27.48
C GLY A 91 -10.00 5.40 26.24
N ILE A 92 -11.33 5.28 26.16
CA ILE A 92 -12.02 4.71 24.98
C ILE A 92 -11.63 5.47 23.71
N GLU A 93 -11.70 6.79 23.72
CA GLU A 93 -11.35 7.64 22.56
C GLU A 93 -9.89 7.41 22.12
N LEU A 94 -8.95 7.28 23.07
CA LEU A 94 -7.55 7.01 22.77
C LEU A 94 -7.37 5.64 22.10
N PHE A 95 -7.95 4.58 22.66
CA PHE A 95 -7.80 3.23 22.09
C PHE A 95 -8.51 3.09 20.74
N GLU A 96 -9.64 3.76 20.54
CA GLU A 96 -10.30 3.85 19.23
C GLU A 96 -9.42 4.58 18.20
N SER A 97 -8.72 5.64 18.60
CA SER A 97 -7.78 6.33 17.70
C SER A 97 -6.63 5.42 17.26
N TRP A 98 -6.08 4.62 18.18
CA TRP A 98 -5.04 3.65 17.85
C TRP A 98 -5.54 2.55 16.91
N LYS A 99 -6.78 2.08 17.07
CA LYS A 99 -7.40 1.15 16.10
C LYS A 99 -7.45 1.76 14.70
N GLN A 100 -7.88 3.01 14.57
CA GLN A 100 -7.94 3.70 13.27
C GLN A 100 -6.54 3.84 12.65
N GLU A 101 -5.52 4.13 13.45
CA GLU A 101 -4.13 4.16 12.98
C GLU A 101 -3.66 2.78 12.49
N LEU A 102 -3.99 1.69 13.20
CA LEU A 102 -3.67 0.33 12.76
C LEU A 102 -4.35 -0.05 11.44
N GLU A 103 -5.62 0.33 11.25
CA GLU A 103 -6.34 0.10 10.00
C GLU A 103 -5.67 0.86 8.83
N ARG A 104 -5.24 2.10 9.06
CA ARG A 104 -4.49 2.89 8.08
C ARG A 104 -3.16 2.24 7.72
N ILE A 105 -2.41 1.76 8.70
CA ILE A 105 -1.15 1.04 8.50
C ILE A 105 -1.38 -0.23 7.67
N LYS A 106 -2.40 -1.03 8.02
CA LYS A 106 -2.80 -2.24 7.26
C LYS A 106 -3.21 -1.91 5.82
N ALA A 107 -3.85 -0.77 5.59
CA ALA A 107 -4.22 -0.29 4.27
C ALA A 107 -3.06 0.35 3.49
N GLY A 108 -1.87 0.48 4.09
CA GLY A 108 -0.74 1.20 3.48
C GLY A 108 -0.94 2.70 3.36
N GLN A 109 -1.83 3.27 4.18
CA GLN A 109 -2.20 4.68 4.22
C GLN A 109 -1.51 5.39 5.40
N GLU A 110 -0.18 5.29 5.42
CA GLU A 110 0.70 5.92 6.40
C GLU A 110 0.85 7.42 6.12
#